data_AF-A0A0N4YT25-F1
#
_entry.id   AF-A0A0N4YT25-F1
#
_cell.length_a   1.000
_cell.length_b   1.000
_cell.length_c   1.000
_cell.angle_alpha   90.00
_cell.angle_beta   90.00
_cell.angle_gamma   90.00
#
_symmetry.space_group_name_H-M   'P 1'
#
loop_
_entity.id
_entity.type
_entity.pdbx_description
1 polymer ?
#
loop_
_entity_poly.entity_id
_entity_poly.type
_entity_poly.pdbx_seq_one_letter_code
_entity_poly.pdbx_strand_id
1 'polypeptide(L)'
;MFRKRPSHLISFYSGNTRSQIDYVLVRRRDAKLASDAKIVPYETVATQHRPLICTMKITPPKREWVERCGHIRIKWWRIKGNEARMIAEIRMPPIVSV
;
A
#
# COMPACT_ATOMS: atom_id res chain seq x y z
N MET A 1 -24.61 10.99 4.81
CA MET A 1 -23.35 10.59 4.15
C MET A 1 -22.34 11.73 4.33
N PHE A 2 -21.16 11.48 4.91
CA PHE A 2 -20.18 12.53 5.20
C PHE A 2 -19.37 12.88 3.93
N ARG A 3 -19.32 14.15 3.53
CA ARG A 3 -18.56 14.61 2.36
C ARG A 3 -17.16 15.07 2.80
N LYS A 4 -16.11 14.43 2.27
CA LYS A 4 -14.72 14.82 2.59
C LYS A 4 -14.37 16.16 1.91
N ARG A 5 -13.48 16.93 2.56
CA ARG A 5 -12.93 18.16 1.98
C ARG A 5 -12.02 17.80 0.80
N PRO A 6 -11.94 18.61 -0.26
CA PRO A 6 -11.02 18.36 -1.38
C PRO A 6 -9.56 18.18 -0.94
N SER A 7 -9.11 18.93 0.07
CA SER A 7 -7.76 18.78 0.65
C SER A 7 -7.48 17.40 1.25
N HIS A 8 -8.52 16.65 1.62
CA HIS A 8 -8.43 15.29 2.16
C HIS A 8 -8.59 14.21 1.08
N LEU A 9 -8.71 14.61 -0.19
CA LEU A 9 -8.79 13.72 -1.36
C LEU A 9 -7.50 13.73 -2.20
N ILE A 10 -6.67 14.78 -2.06
CA ILE A 10 -5.41 14.87 -2.80
C ILE A 10 -4.38 13.94 -2.18
N SER A 11 -3.94 12.95 -2.97
CA SER A 11 -2.92 11.98 -2.58
C SER A 11 -1.54 12.32 -3.17
N PHE A 12 -1.46 13.19 -4.19
CA PHE A 12 -0.20 13.53 -4.84
C PHE A 12 -0.05 15.03 -5.10
N TYR A 13 1.18 15.52 -4.89
CA TYR A 13 1.61 16.88 -5.14
C TYR A 13 2.90 16.88 -5.96
N SER A 14 2.91 17.61 -7.07
CA SER A 14 4.12 17.87 -7.85
C SER A 14 4.05 19.28 -8.44
N GLY A 15 4.93 20.18 -8.00
CA GLY A 15 4.88 21.59 -8.34
C GLY A 15 3.50 22.19 -8.02
N ASN A 16 2.84 22.76 -9.03
CA ASN A 16 1.48 23.31 -8.93
C ASN A 16 0.37 22.27 -9.17
N THR A 17 0.71 21.04 -9.52
CA THR A 17 -0.24 19.97 -9.81
C THR A 17 -0.63 19.22 -8.55
N ARG A 18 -1.94 18.99 -8.40
CA ARG A 18 -2.54 18.27 -7.28
C ARG A 18 -3.52 17.25 -7.84
N SER A 19 -3.31 15.98 -7.54
CA SER A 19 -4.14 14.90 -8.07
C SER A 19 -4.46 13.85 -7.03
N GLN A 20 -5.53 13.11 -7.29
CA GLN A 20 -5.87 11.87 -6.59
C GLN A 20 -5.44 10.72 -7.49
N ILE A 21 -4.36 10.04 -7.12
CA ILE A 21 -3.79 8.93 -7.92
C ILE A 21 -3.65 7.65 -7.10
N ASP A 22 -3.75 7.73 -5.78
CA ASP A 22 -3.71 6.58 -4.89
C ASP A 22 -5.14 6.10 -4.59
N TYR A 23 -5.41 4.82 -4.83
CA TYR A 23 -6.71 4.20 -4.66
C TYR A 23 -6.59 2.85 -3.97
N VAL A 24 -7.58 2.51 -3.13
CA VAL A 24 -7.78 1.16 -2.62
C VAL A 24 -8.96 0.55 -3.36
N LEU A 25 -8.69 -0.44 -4.21
CA LEU A 25 -9.71 -1.14 -4.99
C LEU A 25 -10.29 -2.28 -4.18
N VAL A 26 -11.61 -2.29 -4.02
CA VAL A 26 -12.35 -3.33 -3.31
C VAL A 26 -13.38 -3.94 -4.25
N ARG A 27 -13.53 -5.27 -4.22
CA ARG A 27 -14.61 -5.95 -4.96
C ARG A 27 -15.96 -5.46 -4.44
N ARG A 28 -16.94 -5.24 -5.33
CA ARG A 28 -18.27 -4.72 -4.97
C ARG A 28 -18.95 -5.51 -3.84
N ARG A 29 -18.86 -6.84 -3.86
CA ARG A 29 -19.43 -7.72 -2.82
C ARG A 29 -18.79 -7.53 -1.43
N ASP A 30 -17.54 -7.09 -1.41
CA ASP A 30 -16.69 -6.94 -0.22
C ASP A 30 -16.63 -5.47 0.24
N ALA A 31 -17.21 -4.53 -0.51
CA ALA A 31 -17.19 -3.10 -0.21
C ALA A 31 -17.76 -2.77 1.19
N LYS A 32 -18.75 -3.54 1.66
CA LYS A 32 -19.33 -3.41 3.01
C LYS A 32 -18.34 -3.70 4.15
N LEU A 33 -17.21 -4.33 3.86
CA LEU A 33 -16.16 -4.62 4.85
C LEU A 33 -15.26 -3.41 5.09
N ALA A 34 -15.16 -2.49 4.13
CA ALA A 34 -14.41 -1.25 4.28
C ALA A 34 -15.23 -0.24 5.09
N SER A 35 -14.67 0.23 6.21
CA SER A 35 -15.34 1.17 7.13
C SER A 35 -14.89 2.62 6.95
N ASP A 36 -13.64 2.84 6.55
CA ASP A 36 -13.11 4.18 6.24
C ASP A 36 -11.93 4.08 5.25
N ALA A 37 -11.68 5.15 4.52
CA ALA A 37 -10.51 5.33 3.67
C ALA A 37 -10.06 6.80 3.71
N LYS A 38 -8.92 7.09 4.33
CA LYS A 38 -8.44 8.46 4.57
C LYS A 38 -7.00 8.63 4.13
N ILE A 39 -6.71 9.80 3.56
CA ILE A 39 -5.34 10.22 3.26
C ILE A 39 -4.75 10.80 4.54
N VAL A 40 -3.53 10.38 4.87
CA VAL A 40 -2.81 10.95 6.00
C VAL A 40 -1.87 12.04 5.50
N PRO A 41 -2.10 13.31 5.87
CA PRO A 41 -1.15 14.37 5.60
C PRO A 41 0.01 14.21 6.58
N TYR A 42 1.13 13.63 6.14
CA TYR A 42 2.40 13.77 6.84
C TYR A 42 3.20 14.85 6.12
N GLU A 43 3.73 15.81 6.88
CA GLU A 43 4.52 16.92 6.33
C GLU A 43 5.97 16.53 6.00
N THR A 44 6.43 15.30 6.31
CA THR A 44 7.88 15.09 6.48
C THR A 44 8.53 13.82 5.91
N VAL A 45 7.82 12.83 5.35
CA VAL A 45 8.48 11.55 4.96
C VAL A 45 8.32 11.13 3.50
N ALA A 46 7.34 11.66 2.76
CA ALA A 46 7.20 11.42 1.32
C ALA A 46 6.95 12.76 0.61
N THR A 47 7.90 13.18 -0.23
CA THR A 47 7.95 14.54 -0.79
C THR A 47 6.82 14.89 -1.75
N GLN A 48 6.08 13.91 -2.25
CA GLN A 48 5.02 14.10 -3.25
C GLN A 48 3.74 13.31 -2.96
N HIS A 49 3.88 12.06 -2.49
CA HIS A 49 2.73 11.20 -2.19
C HIS A 49 2.31 11.28 -0.73
N ARG A 50 0.99 11.27 -0.50
CA ARG A 50 0.35 11.19 0.81
C ARG A 50 -0.32 9.83 0.94
N PRO A 51 0.07 9.02 1.93
CA PRO A 51 -0.46 7.67 2.09
C PRO A 51 -1.98 7.64 2.24
N LEU A 52 -2.63 6.77 1.45
CA LEU A 52 -4.04 6.42 1.62
C LEU A 52 -4.14 5.20 2.56
N ILE A 53 -4.86 5.35 3.66
CA ILE A 53 -5.13 4.29 4.62
C ILE A 53 -6.60 3.88 4.51
N CYS A 54 -6.85 2.59 4.27
CA CYS A 54 -8.19 2.02 4.33
C CYS A 54 -8.33 1.08 5.54
N THR A 55 -9.40 1.25 6.29
CA THR A 55 -9.77 0.35 7.40
C THR A 55 -10.82 -0.64 6.89
N MET A 56 -10.51 -1.93 6.99
CA MET A 56 -11.40 -3.02 6.58
C MET A 56 -11.54 -4.06 7.69
N LYS A 57 -12.77 -4.56 7.89
CA LYS A 57 -13.06 -5.67 8.81
C LYS A 57 -12.95 -6.99 8.04
N ILE A 58 -11.84 -7.68 8.18
CA ILE A 58 -11.61 -8.98 7.55
C ILE A 58 -11.54 -10.03 8.66
N THR A 59 -12.42 -11.02 8.61
CA THR A 59 -12.26 -12.22 9.44
C THR A 59 -11.11 -13.04 8.85
N PRO A 60 -10.02 -13.28 9.61
CA PRO A 60 -8.95 -14.12 9.11
C PRO A 60 -9.50 -15.51 8.79
N PRO A 61 -9.08 -16.14 7.68
CA PRO A 61 -9.48 -17.51 7.40
C PRO A 61 -9.07 -18.40 8.57
N LYS A 62 -9.89 -19.42 8.90
CA LYS A 62 -9.51 -20.45 9.86
C LYS A 62 -8.13 -20.99 9.45
N ARG A 63 -7.16 -20.90 10.36
CA ARG A 63 -5.81 -21.44 10.15
C ARG A 63 -5.92 -22.97 10.15
N GLU A 64 -6.21 -23.55 9.00
CA GLU A 64 -5.59 -24.83 8.71
C GLU A 64 -4.12 -24.52 8.47
N TRP A 65 -3.24 -25.19 9.21
CA TRP A 65 -1.79 -25.15 9.03
C TRP A 65 -1.38 -25.83 7.71
N VAL A 66 -2.05 -25.47 6.62
CA VAL A 66 -1.50 -25.67 5.30
C VAL A 66 -0.32 -24.72 5.25
N GLU A 67 0.88 -25.29 5.29
CA GLU A 67 2.15 -24.68 4.93
C GLU A 67 1.96 -23.91 3.62
N ARG A 68 1.45 -22.68 3.70
CA ARG A 68 1.45 -21.74 2.60
C ARG A 68 2.89 -21.26 2.47
N CYS A 69 3.73 -22.05 1.83
CA CYS A 69 4.72 -21.50 0.93
C CYS A 69 3.98 -20.47 0.05
N GLY A 70 4.19 -19.17 0.29
CA GLY A 70 3.41 -18.16 -0.45
C GLY A 70 3.74 -16.69 -0.21
N HIS A 71 4.60 -16.33 0.74
CA HIS A 71 5.16 -14.97 0.78
C HIS A 71 6.68 -15.10 0.88
N ILE A 72 7.39 -14.48 -0.08
CA ILE A 72 8.82 -14.18 0.09
C ILE A 72 8.90 -13.18 1.24
N ARG A 73 9.05 -13.69 2.47
CA ARG A 73 9.31 -12.85 3.64
C ARG A 73 10.78 -12.51 3.62
N ILE A 74 11.11 -11.28 3.24
CA ILE A 74 12.45 -10.76 3.43
C ILE A 74 12.71 -10.69 4.94
N LYS A 75 13.64 -11.52 5.41
CA LYS A 75 14.08 -11.54 6.80
C LYS A 75 15.07 -10.39 6.99
N TRP A 76 14.57 -9.17 7.15
CA TRP A 76 15.39 -7.96 7.29
C TRP A 76 16.45 -8.07 8.41
N TRP A 77 16.13 -8.77 9.50
CA TRP A 77 17.07 -9.07 10.59
C TRP A 77 18.22 -10.01 10.21
N ARG A 78 18.14 -10.68 9.05
CA ARG A 78 19.17 -11.57 8.51
C ARG A 78 20.12 -10.84 7.55
N ILE A 79 19.82 -9.59 7.19
CA ILE A 79 20.67 -8.79 6.30
C ILE A 79 21.90 -8.32 7.10
N LYS A 80 23.06 -8.91 6.82
CA LYS A 80 24.35 -8.50 7.40
C LYS A 80 25.34 -8.15 6.27
N GLY A 81 25.81 -6.91 6.24
CA GLY A 81 27.11 -6.52 5.67
C GLY A 81 27.35 -6.66 4.16
N ASN A 82 26.36 -6.94 3.31
CA ASN A 82 26.56 -6.97 1.85
C ASN A 82 25.30 -6.57 1.06
N GLU A 83 24.72 -5.44 1.44
CA GLU A 83 23.43 -4.93 0.93
C GLU A 83 23.41 -4.77 -0.59
N ALA A 84 24.52 -4.32 -1.19
CA ALA A 84 24.62 -4.08 -2.64
C ALA A 84 24.50 -5.36 -3.49
N ARG A 85 25.13 -6.47 -3.08
CA ARG A 85 25.03 -7.76 -3.81
C ARG A 85 23.63 -8.36 -3.71
N MET A 86 22.99 -8.22 -2.55
CA MET A 86 21.64 -8.73 -2.33
C MET A 86 20.58 -7.94 -3.10
N ILE A 87 20.69 -6.60 -3.16
CA ILE A 87 19.76 -5.76 -3.94
C ILE A 87 19.84 -6.13 -5.42
N ALA A 88 21.04 -6.40 -5.94
CA ALA A 88 21.23 -6.84 -7.32
C ALA A 88 20.61 -8.21 -7.63
N GLU A 89 20.44 -9.07 -6.61
CA GLU A 89 19.90 -10.43 -6.75
C GLU A 89 18.36 -10.48 -6.58
N ILE A 90 17.74 -9.39 -6.12
CA ILE A 90 16.28 -9.23 -6.13
C ILE A 90 15.83 -9.11 -7.58
N ARG A 91 15.37 -10.23 -8.15
CA ARG A 91 14.79 -10.27 -9.48
C ARG A 91 13.47 -9.49 -9.48
N MET A 92 13.51 -8.26 -9.99
CA MET A 92 12.27 -7.50 -10.19
C MET A 92 11.40 -8.22 -11.23
N PRO A 93 10.09 -8.39 -11.00
CA PRO A 93 9.21 -8.91 -12.02
C PRO A 93 9.26 -8.00 -13.25
N PRO A 94 9.20 -8.55 -14.47
CA PRO A 94 9.21 -7.73 -15.67
C PRO A 94 8.04 -6.76 -15.62
N ILE A 95 8.33 -5.48 -15.86
CA ILE A 95 7.32 -4.44 -15.99
C ILE A 95 6.53 -4.78 -17.26
N VAL A 96 5.35 -5.34 -17.08
CA VAL A 96 4.37 -5.48 -18.15
C VAL A 96 3.68 -4.13 -18.32
N SER A 97 4.09 -3.37 -19.34
CA SER A 97 3.30 -2.26 -19.85
C SER A 97 2.05 -2.83 -20.52
N VAL A 98 0.88 -2.40 -20.04
CA VAL A 98 -0.43 -2.64 -20.69
C VAL A 98 -0.57 -1.71 -21.89
#